data_AF-A0A3D6DZ24-F1
#
_entry.id   AF-A0A3D6DZ24-F1
#
_cell.length_a   1.000
_cell.length_b   1.000
_cell.length_c   1.000
_cell.angle_alpha   90.00
_cell.angle_beta   90.00
_cell.angle_gamma   90.00
#
_symmetry.space_group_name_H-M   'P 1'
#
loop_
_entity.id
_entity.type
_entity.pdbx_description
1 polymer ?
#
loop_
_entity_poly.entity_id
_entity_poly.type
_entity_poly.pdbx_seq_one_letter_code
_entity_poly.pdbx_strand_id
1 'polypeptide(L)' 'HRNKIHIINLEKTLPLFEDAQKFVRQLTANRGTILMVGTKRQSRDIVATEARRAGVPFVDQRWLGGMLT' A
#
# COMPACT_ATOMS: atom_id res chain seq x y z
N HIS A 1 26.94 7.99 15.04
CA HIS A 1 27.03 7.49 13.63
C HIS A 1 27.68 6.09 13.60
N ARG A 2 27.12 5.08 14.29
CA ARG A 2 27.58 3.68 14.22
C ARG A 2 26.38 2.82 13.77
N ASN A 3 26.55 2.08 12.67
CA ASN A 3 25.67 1.08 12.05
C ASN A 3 24.79 1.44 10.84
N LYS A 4 24.68 2.69 10.38
CA LYS A 4 23.87 3.06 9.18
C LYS A 4 22.40 2.54 9.20
N ILE A 5 21.89 2.14 10.37
CA ILE A 5 20.51 1.70 10.56
C ILE A 5 19.73 2.91 11.05
N HIS A 6 18.66 3.23 10.34
CA HIS A 6 17.71 4.26 10.74
C HIS A 6 16.55 3.59 11.49
N ILE A 7 16.27 4.05 12.71
CA ILE A 7 15.12 3.58 13.50
C ILE A 7 13.94 4.49 13.17
N ILE A 8 12.84 3.90 12.75
CA ILE A 8 11.61 4.62 12.40
C ILE A 8 10.86 4.98 13.69
N ASN A 9 10.39 6.23 13.79
CA ASN A 9 9.60 6.67 14.93
C ASN A 9 8.15 6.13 14.82
N LEU A 10 7.78 5.27 15.77
CA LEU A 10 6.45 4.65 15.81
C LEU A 10 5.36 5.57 16.37
N GLU A 11 5.70 6.55 17.22
CA GLU A 11 4.76 7.57 17.72
C GLU A 11 4.24 8.47 16.60
N LYS A 12 5.03 8.64 15.52
CA LYS A 12 4.57 9.30 14.29
C LYS A 12 3.82 8.35 13.37
N THR A 13 4.23 7.09 13.33
CA THR A 13 3.65 6.10 12.40
C THR A 13 2.21 5.75 12.79
N LEU A 14 1.93 5.59 14.08
CA LEU A 14 0.60 5.22 14.57
C LEU A 14 -0.52 6.21 14.15
N PRO A 15 -0.42 7.52 14.45
CA PRO A 15 -1.47 8.46 14.07
C PRO A 15 -1.65 8.56 12.55
N LEU A 16 -0.55 8.54 11.78
CA LEU A 16 -0.61 8.55 10.31
C LEU A 16 -1.24 7.27 9.74
N PHE A 17 -1.04 6.13 10.39
CA PHE A 17 -1.67 4.88 10.02
C PHE A 17 -3.18 4.92 10.27
N GLU A 18 -3.62 5.47 11.41
CA GLU A 18 -5.04 5.67 11.73
C GLU A 18 -5.73 6.59 10.71
N ASP A 19 -5.08 7.69 10.33
CA ASP A 19 -5.56 8.61 9.29
C ASP A 19 -5.69 7.91 7.93
N ALA A 20 -4.66 7.15 7.52
CA ALA A 20 -4.70 6.37 6.29
C ALA A 20 -5.83 5.33 6.30
N GLN A 21 -6.04 4.65 7.43
CA GLN A 21 -7.12 3.68 7.58
C GLN A 21 -8.49 4.34 7.47
N LYS A 22 -8.68 5.52 8.07
CA LYS A 22 -9.92 6.30 7.97
C LYS A 22 -10.20 6.71 6.52
N PHE A 23 -9.18 7.20 5.81
CA PHE A 23 -9.31 7.57 4.40
C PHE A 23 -9.73 6.38 3.52
N VAL A 24 -9.07 5.23 3.66
CA VAL A 24 -9.38 4.01 2.90
C VAL A 24 -10.83 3.54 3.15
N ARG A 25 -11.29 3.59 4.40
CA ARG A 25 -12.69 3.27 4.76
C ARG A 25 -13.67 4.23 4.09
N GLN A 26 -13.40 5.53 4.11
CA GLN A 26 -14.27 6.52 3.49
C GLN A 26 -14.31 6.39 1.96
N LEU A 27 -13.16 6.16 1.33
CA LEU A 27 -13.06 5.97 -0.12
C LEU A 27 -13.89 4.78 -0.58
N THR A 28 -13.75 3.64 0.09
CA THR A 28 -14.49 2.41 -0.25
C THR A 28 -15.99 2.52 0.03
N ALA A 29 -16.39 3.18 1.13
CA ALA A 29 -17.80 3.49 1.40
C ALA A 29 -18.45 4.32 0.29
N ASN A 30 -17.66 5.20 -0.35
CA ASN A 30 -18.08 6.03 -1.47
C ASN A 30 -17.94 5.32 -2.84
N ARG A 31 -17.80 3.99 -2.87
CA ARG A 31 -17.57 3.17 -4.08
C ARG A 31 -16.30 3.55 -4.85
N GLY A 32 -15.33 4.17 -4.19
CA GLY A 32 -14.00 4.41 -4.74
C GLY A 32 -13.23 3.11 -4.93
N THR A 33 -12.40 3.06 -5.97
CA THR A 33 -11.55 1.91 -6.28
C THR A 33 -10.13 2.15 -5.76
N ILE A 34 -9.54 1.13 -5.15
CA ILE A 34 -8.15 1.14 -4.69
C ILE A 34 -7.32 0.27 -5.62
N LEU A 35 -6.17 0.77 -6.08
CA LEU A 35 -5.18 -0.02 -6.81
C LEU A 35 -4.01 -0.33 -5.88
N MET A 36 -3.77 -1.62 -5.60
CA MET A 36 -2.59 -2.02 -4.80
C MET A 36 -1.37 -2.23 -5.69
N VAL A 37 -0.22 -1.65 -5.35
CA VAL A 37 0.99 -1.73 -6.18
C VAL A 37 2.18 -2.19 -5.36
N GLY A 38 2.86 -3.25 -5.79
CA GLY A 38 4.07 -3.74 -5.12
C GLY A 38 4.91 -4.65 -6.00
N THR A 39 5.97 -4.08 -6.59
CA THR A 39 6.77 -4.74 -7.64
C THR A 39 8.03 -5.45 -7.10
N LYS A 40 8.39 -5.22 -5.83
CA LYS A 40 9.56 -5.83 -5.19
C LYS A 40 9.31 -7.32 -4.96
N ARG A 41 10.32 -8.17 -5.16
CA ARG A 41 10.20 -9.62 -4.98
C ARG A 41 9.56 -10.04 -3.64
N GLN A 42 9.86 -9.32 -2.56
CA GLN A 42 9.30 -9.59 -1.22
C GLN A 42 7.83 -9.18 -1.06
N SER A 43 7.30 -8.28 -1.91
CA SER A 43 5.94 -7.75 -1.80
C SER A 43 4.95 -8.37 -2.78
N ARG A 44 5.42 -9.00 -3.88
CA ARG A 44 4.57 -9.44 -4.99
C ARG A 44 3.42 -10.35 -4.52
N ASP A 45 3.79 -11.43 -3.84
CA ASP A 45 2.83 -12.44 -3.39
C ASP A 45 1.86 -11.88 -2.34
N ILE A 46 2.36 -11.00 -1.46
CA ILE A 46 1.56 -10.34 -0.42
C ILE A 46 0.51 -9.43 -1.07
N VAL A 47 0.93 -8.55 -1.98
CA VAL A 47 0.04 -7.61 -2.67
C VAL A 47 -1.00 -8.37 -3.50
N ALA A 48 -0.57 -9.37 -4.28
CA ALA A 48 -1.49 -10.17 -5.09
C ALA A 48 -2.51 -10.93 -4.23
N THR A 49 -2.08 -11.54 -3.12
CA THR A 49 -2.96 -12.31 -2.23
C THR A 49 -3.98 -11.41 -1.54
N GLU A 50 -3.53 -10.31 -0.94
CA GLU A 50 -4.41 -9.43 -0.17
C GLU A 50 -5.33 -8.59 -1.07
N ALA A 51 -4.86 -8.16 -2.24
CA ALA A 51 -5.73 -7.49 -3.21
C ALA A 51 -6.86 -8.41 -3.71
N ARG A 52 -6.56 -9.70 -3.98
CA ARG A 52 -7.58 -10.69 -4.35
C ARG A 52 -8.58 -10.93 -3.22
N ARG A 53 -8.12 -11.04 -1.97
CA ARG A 53 -9.00 -11.16 -0.79
C ARG A 53 -9.91 -9.95 -0.62
N ALA A 54 -9.37 -8.75 -0.86
CA ALA A 54 -10.10 -7.49 -0.79
C ALA A 54 -10.98 -7.22 -2.03
N GLY A 55 -10.81 -7.99 -3.12
CA GLY A 55 -11.55 -7.80 -4.37
C GLY A 55 -11.16 -6.53 -5.14
N VAL A 56 -9.93 -6.05 -5.01
CA VAL A 56 -9.44 -4.81 -5.64
C VAL A 56 -8.38 -5.08 -6.70
N PRO A 57 -8.22 -4.20 -7.72
CA PRO A 57 -7.15 -4.35 -8.72
C PRO A 57 -5.75 -4.21 -8.10
N PHE A 58 -4.75 -4.84 -8.72
CA PHE A 58 -3.36 -4.77 -8.26
C PHE A 58 -2.33 -4.87 -9.39
N VAL A 59 -1.10 -4.42 -9.09
CA VAL A 59 0.11 -4.61 -9.91
C VAL A 59 1.24 -5.14 -9.02
N ASP A 60 1.60 -6.42 -9.21
CA ASP A 60 2.69 -7.10 -8.51
C ASP A 60 3.94 -7.32 -9.38
N GLN A 61 3.80 -7.17 -10.70
CA GLN A 61 4.90 -7.24 -11.66
C GLN A 61 5.44 -5.85 -12.00
N ARG A 62 5.71 -5.56 -13.27
CA ARG A 62 6.23 -4.27 -13.71
C ARG A 62 5.08 -3.26 -13.85
N TRP A 63 5.23 -2.10 -13.22
CA TRP A 63 4.44 -0.92 -13.56
C TRP A 63 4.90 -0.34 -14.89
N LEU A 64 4.02 -0.27 -15.88
CA LEU A 64 4.32 0.35 -17.17
C LEU A 64 3.99 1.84 -17.10
N GLY A 65 4.85 2.68 -17.66
CA GLY A 65 4.54 4.11 -17.81
C GLY A 65 3.25 4.26 -18.62
N GLY A 66 2.39 5.20 -18.23
CA GLY A 66 1.08 5.40 -18.88
C GLY A 66 -0.09 4.67 -18.23
N MET A 67 0.11 3.86 -17.18
CA MET A 67 -0.98 3.07 -16.57
C MET A 67 -2.12 3.88 -15.95
N LEU A 68 -1.90 5.16 -15.60
CA LEU A 68 -2.89 6.02 -14.93
C LEU A 68 -2.95 7.46 -15.50
N THR A 69 -2.11 7.79 -16.48
CA THR A 69 -1.97 9.13 -17.07
C THR A 69 -2.69 9.19 -18.40
#